data_AF-A0A6P2R309-F1
#
_entry.id   AF-A0A6P2R309-F1
#
_cell.length_a   1.000
_cell.length_b   1.000
_cell.length_c   1.000
_cell.angle_alpha   90.00
_cell.angle_beta   90.00
_cell.angle_gamma   90.00
#
_symmetry.space_group_name_H-M   'P 1'
#
loop_
_entity.id
_entity.type
_entity.pdbx_description
1 polymer ?
#
loop_
_entity_poly.entity_id
_entity_poly.type
_entity_poly.pdbx_seq_one_letter_code
_entity_poly.pdbx_strand_id
1 'polypeptide(L)'
;MKLRIYHYDFHTGAYIGQGEADPDPMNEGGWLIPAFATPEQPAPSSAREWPFRCDEQWVNKPDFRGVALYRTADGTEASIDVPGVSPQEVGLTEKTRPGAEYIWRDGAWQLDEAAVAKLAKEAAMAEFEAKLANAREATLGLSDAMAAGLLDDVQSATFRVWAAYQQALVRELRNPRFPDVAWPPEPTERDIALAAEEMRKKRAAEEAERKRREDSMNVLDVGENTT
;
A
#
# COMPACT_ATOMS: atom_id res chain seq x y z
N MET A 1 -16.01 -37.11 -52.08
CA MET A 1 -16.12 -35.98 -51.15
C MET A 1 -15.94 -36.54 -49.75
N LYS A 2 -15.14 -35.93 -48.87
CA LYS A 2 -14.98 -36.39 -47.47
C LYS A 2 -15.94 -35.63 -46.55
N LEU A 3 -16.56 -36.32 -45.59
CA LEU A 3 -17.43 -35.70 -44.60
C LEU A 3 -16.58 -35.08 -43.48
N ARG A 4 -16.76 -33.78 -43.22
CA ARG A 4 -16.15 -33.09 -42.09
C ARG A 4 -16.95 -33.43 -40.83
N ILE A 5 -16.27 -33.78 -39.76
CA ILE A 5 -16.85 -34.00 -38.44
C ILE A 5 -16.18 -33.09 -37.41
N TYR A 6 -16.92 -32.76 -36.36
CA TYR A 6 -16.53 -31.84 -35.32
C TYR A 6 -16.62 -32.55 -33.98
N HIS A 7 -15.48 -32.63 -33.31
CA HIS A 7 -15.32 -33.31 -32.03
C HIS A 7 -15.61 -32.36 -30.89
N TYR A 8 -16.22 -32.88 -29.84
CA TYR A 8 -16.45 -32.17 -28.59
C TYR A 8 -16.05 -33.03 -27.40
N ASP A 9 -15.69 -32.37 -26.31
CA ASP A 9 -15.36 -33.02 -25.05
C ASP A 9 -16.59 -33.70 -24.45
N PHE A 10 -16.42 -34.92 -23.97
CA PHE A 10 -17.53 -35.76 -23.53
C PHE A 10 -18.13 -35.34 -22.19
N HIS A 11 -17.37 -34.64 -21.34
CA HIS A 11 -17.84 -34.18 -20.04
C HIS A 11 -18.49 -32.80 -20.12
N THR A 12 -17.88 -31.89 -20.88
CA THR A 12 -18.25 -30.48 -20.91
C THR A 12 -19.06 -30.09 -22.15
N GLY A 13 -18.94 -30.86 -23.23
CA GLY A 13 -19.45 -30.51 -24.55
C GLY A 13 -18.57 -29.50 -25.29
N ALA A 14 -17.45 -29.03 -24.74
CA ALA A 14 -16.61 -28.02 -25.38
C ALA A 14 -16.08 -28.51 -26.74
N TYR A 15 -16.13 -27.69 -27.79
CA TYR A 15 -15.51 -28.02 -29.06
C TYR A 15 -13.99 -28.22 -28.90
N ILE A 16 -13.45 -29.31 -29.43
CA ILE A 16 -12.01 -29.65 -29.31
C ILE A 16 -11.27 -29.71 -30.65
N GLY A 17 -11.98 -29.86 -31.77
CA GLY A 17 -11.34 -29.89 -33.08
C GLY A 17 -12.20 -30.48 -34.19
N GLN A 18 -11.70 -30.41 -35.42
CA GLN A 18 -12.37 -30.96 -36.60
C GLN A 18 -11.53 -32.09 -37.22
N GLY A 19 -12.21 -33.07 -37.79
CA GLY A 19 -11.64 -34.24 -38.45
C GLY A 19 -12.41 -34.61 -39.71
N GLU A 20 -11.95 -35.65 -40.39
CA GLU A 20 -12.66 -36.23 -41.54
C GLU A 20 -13.18 -37.60 -41.13
N ALA A 21 -14.45 -37.88 -41.41
CA ALA A 21 -15.01 -39.20 -41.18
C ALA A 21 -14.47 -40.21 -42.20
N ASP A 22 -14.31 -41.45 -41.75
CA ASP A 22 -14.00 -42.58 -42.63
C ASP A 22 -15.30 -43.14 -43.24
N PRO A 23 -15.25 -43.67 -44.47
CA PRO A 23 -16.39 -44.36 -45.06
C PRO A 23 -16.74 -45.62 -44.24
N ASP A 24 -18.03 -45.89 -44.10
CA ASP A 24 -18.49 -47.11 -43.42
C ASP A 24 -18.29 -48.33 -44.33
N PRO A 25 -17.44 -49.30 -43.97
CA PRO A 25 -17.20 -50.49 -44.79
C PRO A 25 -18.42 -51.43 -44.87
N MET A 26 -19.41 -51.26 -43.98
CA MET A 26 -20.62 -52.09 -43.91
C MET A 26 -21.84 -51.41 -44.55
N ASN A 27 -21.74 -50.12 -44.89
CA ASN A 27 -22.83 -49.34 -45.47
C ASN A 27 -22.31 -48.44 -46.60
N GLU A 28 -22.51 -48.87 -47.85
CA GLU A 28 -22.02 -48.15 -49.02
C GLU A 28 -22.61 -46.73 -49.10
N GLY A 29 -21.72 -45.72 -49.02
CA GLY A 29 -22.10 -44.30 -48.98
C GLY A 29 -22.32 -43.73 -47.57
N GLY A 30 -22.29 -44.57 -46.54
CA GLY A 30 -22.31 -44.17 -45.12
C GLY A 30 -20.96 -43.70 -44.61
N TRP A 31 -20.96 -43.03 -43.46
CA TRP A 31 -19.77 -42.51 -42.78
C TRP A 31 -19.73 -42.95 -41.33
N LEU A 32 -18.55 -43.31 -40.84
CA LEU A 32 -18.31 -43.59 -39.43
C LEU A 32 -18.19 -42.28 -38.67
N ILE A 33 -19.16 -42.02 -37.78
CA ILE A 33 -19.14 -40.86 -36.88
C ILE A 33 -18.81 -41.37 -35.49
N PRO A 34 -17.62 -41.05 -34.94
CA PRO A 34 -17.26 -41.45 -33.59
C PRO A 34 -18.23 -40.89 -32.55
N ALA A 35 -18.29 -41.52 -31.38
CA ALA A 35 -18.92 -40.91 -30.21
C ALA A 35 -18.28 -39.53 -29.94
N PHE A 36 -19.11 -38.58 -29.50
CA PHE A 36 -18.69 -37.19 -29.24
C PHE A 36 -18.16 -36.45 -30.48
N ALA A 37 -18.68 -36.81 -31.66
CA ALA A 37 -18.52 -36.07 -32.89
C ALA A 37 -19.88 -35.81 -33.55
N THR A 38 -19.96 -34.76 -34.37
CA THR A 38 -21.15 -34.43 -35.16
C THR A 38 -20.73 -33.91 -36.55
N PRO A 39 -21.51 -34.19 -37.62
CA PRO A 39 -21.29 -33.56 -38.92
C PRO A 39 -21.79 -32.11 -38.94
N GLU A 40 -22.55 -31.69 -37.93
CA GLU A 40 -23.02 -30.31 -37.78
C GLU A 40 -21.86 -29.40 -37.42
N GLN A 41 -21.65 -28.36 -38.22
CA GLN A 41 -20.63 -27.36 -37.97
C GLN A 41 -20.97 -26.54 -36.71
N PRO A 42 -19.98 -26.29 -35.82
CA PRO A 42 -20.14 -25.34 -34.73
C PRO A 42 -20.60 -23.98 -35.22
N ALA A 43 -21.44 -23.30 -34.43
CA ALA A 43 -21.78 -21.92 -34.70
C ALA A 43 -20.50 -21.06 -34.77
N PRO A 44 -20.43 -20.07 -35.67
CA PRO A 44 -19.34 -19.09 -35.65
C PRO A 44 -19.26 -18.45 -34.26
N SER A 45 -18.06 -18.44 -33.67
CA SER A 45 -17.79 -17.82 -32.36
C SER A 45 -17.08 -16.49 -32.55
N SER A 46 -17.39 -15.54 -31.67
CA SER A 46 -16.63 -14.29 -31.53
C SER A 46 -15.40 -14.50 -30.63
N ALA A 47 -14.55 -13.47 -30.48
CA ALA A 47 -13.32 -13.55 -29.69
C ALA A 47 -13.52 -13.81 -28.17
N ARG A 48 -14.76 -13.74 -27.67
CA ARG A 48 -15.13 -13.95 -26.26
C ARG A 48 -16.08 -15.13 -26.07
N GLU A 49 -16.14 -16.02 -27.05
CA GLU A 49 -17.05 -17.14 -27.07
C GLU A 49 -16.35 -18.41 -27.53
N TRP A 50 -16.82 -19.55 -27.02
CA TRP A 50 -16.40 -20.87 -27.47
C TRP A 50 -17.61 -21.76 -27.70
N PRO A 51 -17.63 -22.60 -28.76
CA PRO A 51 -18.75 -23.50 -29.00
C PRO A 51 -18.79 -24.68 -28.04
N PHE A 52 -19.99 -25.01 -27.56
CA PHE A 52 -20.30 -26.18 -26.76
C PHE A 52 -21.44 -26.96 -27.38
N ARG A 53 -21.35 -28.29 -27.38
CA ARG A 53 -22.44 -29.20 -27.69
C ARG A 53 -23.34 -29.34 -26.45
N CYS A 54 -24.55 -28.80 -26.51
CA CYS A 54 -25.56 -28.89 -25.44
C CYS A 54 -26.86 -29.39 -26.04
N ASP A 55 -27.45 -30.46 -25.48
CA ASP A 55 -28.73 -31.03 -25.91
C ASP A 55 -28.83 -31.21 -27.43
N GLU A 56 -27.81 -31.83 -28.01
CA GLU A 56 -27.69 -32.05 -29.46
C GLU A 56 -27.73 -30.76 -30.31
N GLN A 57 -27.28 -29.64 -29.77
CA GLN A 57 -27.12 -28.39 -30.50
C GLN A 57 -25.79 -27.70 -30.16
N TRP A 58 -25.30 -26.84 -31.06
CA TRP A 58 -24.15 -25.99 -30.78
C TRP A 58 -24.61 -24.69 -30.11
N VAL A 59 -24.02 -24.37 -28.96
CA VAL A 59 -24.27 -23.16 -28.18
C VAL A 59 -22.94 -22.49 -27.87
N ASN A 60 -22.81 -21.21 -28.20
CA ASN A 60 -21.65 -20.42 -27.79
C ASN A 60 -21.77 -20.05 -26.31
N LYS A 61 -20.71 -20.30 -25.54
CA LYS A 61 -20.59 -19.88 -24.14
C LYS A 61 -19.39 -18.93 -23.98
N PRO A 62 -19.33 -18.14 -22.89
CA PRO A 62 -18.21 -17.24 -22.61
C PRO A 62 -16.84 -17.91 -22.72
N ASP A 63 -15.86 -17.25 -23.32
CA ASP A 63 -14.46 -17.68 -23.33
C ASP A 63 -13.55 -16.48 -23.04
N PHE A 64 -12.96 -16.51 -21.85
CA PHE A 64 -12.08 -15.46 -21.33
C PHE A 64 -10.66 -15.97 -21.12
N ARG A 65 -10.29 -17.07 -21.79
CA ARG A 65 -8.91 -17.56 -21.79
C ARG A 65 -7.97 -16.55 -22.42
N GLY A 66 -6.79 -16.37 -21.79
CA GLY A 66 -5.78 -15.41 -22.24
C GLY A 66 -6.17 -13.94 -22.04
N VAL A 67 -7.27 -13.65 -21.33
CA VAL A 67 -7.70 -12.29 -21.01
C VAL A 67 -7.07 -11.84 -19.71
N ALA A 68 -6.55 -10.61 -19.68
CA ALA A 68 -6.15 -9.97 -18.43
C ALA A 68 -7.39 -9.70 -17.59
N LEU A 69 -7.51 -10.40 -16.46
CA LEU A 69 -8.61 -10.24 -15.52
C LEU A 69 -8.05 -9.87 -14.14
N TYR A 70 -8.91 -9.28 -13.33
CA TYR A 70 -8.60 -8.80 -11.99
C TYR A 70 -9.64 -9.29 -11.00
N ARG A 71 -9.21 -9.69 -9.81
CA ARG A 71 -10.13 -10.03 -8.72
C ARG A 71 -10.89 -8.80 -8.27
N THR A 72 -12.20 -8.92 -8.19
CA THR A 72 -13.07 -7.85 -7.65
C THR A 72 -12.85 -7.61 -6.15
N ALA A 73 -12.23 -8.57 -5.45
CA ALA A 73 -11.91 -8.46 -4.03
C ALA A 73 -10.81 -7.42 -3.74
N ASP A 74 -9.76 -7.37 -4.57
CA ASP A 74 -8.55 -6.59 -4.26
C ASP A 74 -7.83 -5.98 -5.49
N GLY A 75 -8.27 -6.31 -6.71
CA GLY A 75 -7.66 -5.85 -7.95
C GLY A 75 -6.44 -6.66 -8.41
N THR A 76 -6.10 -7.76 -7.73
CA THR A 76 -4.97 -8.62 -8.12
C THR A 76 -5.24 -9.34 -9.44
N GLU A 77 -4.20 -9.55 -10.24
CA GLU A 77 -4.32 -10.27 -11.51
C GLU A 77 -4.77 -11.72 -11.32
N ALA A 78 -5.61 -12.18 -12.24
CA ALA A 78 -6.11 -13.54 -12.33
C ALA A 78 -6.40 -13.91 -13.80
N SER A 79 -6.52 -15.20 -14.08
CA SER A 79 -6.93 -15.71 -15.39
C SER A 79 -8.05 -16.73 -15.24
N ILE A 80 -8.78 -16.95 -16.34
CA ILE A 80 -9.66 -18.08 -16.53
C ILE A 80 -9.00 -18.98 -17.59
N ASP A 81 -8.77 -20.25 -17.27
CA ASP A 81 -8.04 -21.16 -18.18
C ASP A 81 -8.96 -22.15 -18.90
N VAL A 82 -10.27 -22.10 -18.61
CA VAL A 82 -11.30 -22.96 -19.22
C VAL A 82 -12.36 -22.13 -19.94
N PRO A 83 -12.87 -22.57 -21.10
CA PRO A 83 -14.02 -21.93 -21.70
C PRO A 83 -15.29 -22.25 -20.91
N GLY A 84 -16.35 -21.48 -21.14
CA GLY A 84 -17.66 -21.65 -20.52
C GLY A 84 -17.83 -20.97 -19.17
N VAL A 85 -16.84 -20.21 -18.69
CA VAL A 85 -16.88 -19.47 -17.43
C VAL A 85 -16.70 -17.98 -17.72
N SER A 86 -17.64 -17.17 -17.25
CA SER A 86 -17.54 -15.70 -17.30
C SER A 86 -16.75 -15.15 -16.11
N PRO A 87 -16.10 -13.98 -16.24
CA PRO A 87 -15.40 -13.34 -15.14
C PRO A 87 -16.27 -13.15 -13.90
N GLN A 88 -17.53 -12.77 -14.08
CA GLN A 88 -18.46 -12.47 -12.99
C GLN A 88 -18.76 -13.69 -12.12
N GLU A 89 -18.88 -14.89 -12.73
CA GLU A 89 -19.14 -16.15 -12.01
C GLU A 89 -18.02 -16.51 -11.02
N VAL A 90 -16.80 -16.06 -11.31
CA VAL A 90 -15.60 -16.34 -10.49
C VAL A 90 -15.08 -15.09 -9.77
N GLY A 91 -15.88 -14.03 -9.67
CA GLY A 91 -15.53 -12.82 -8.95
C GLY A 91 -14.40 -12.02 -9.60
N LEU A 92 -14.28 -12.07 -10.92
CA LEU A 92 -13.29 -11.37 -11.73
C LEU A 92 -13.92 -10.27 -12.59
N THR A 93 -13.08 -9.34 -13.04
CA THR A 93 -13.43 -8.28 -13.97
C THR A 93 -12.28 -7.98 -14.94
N GLU A 94 -12.60 -7.53 -16.15
CA GLU A 94 -11.61 -6.95 -17.08
C GLU A 94 -11.18 -5.53 -16.65
N LYS A 95 -11.89 -4.90 -15.70
CA LYS A 95 -11.60 -3.53 -15.25
C LYS A 95 -10.48 -3.54 -14.22
N THR A 96 -9.35 -2.92 -14.54
CA THR A 96 -8.25 -2.69 -13.59
C THR A 96 -8.73 -1.83 -12.42
N ARG A 97 -8.29 -2.17 -11.21
CA ARG A 97 -8.56 -1.37 -10.01
C ARG A 97 -7.79 -0.05 -10.09
N PRO A 98 -8.46 1.13 -10.00
CA PRO A 98 -7.77 2.41 -10.13
C PRO A 98 -6.77 2.70 -9.00
N GLY A 99 -7.08 2.24 -7.78
CA GLY A 99 -6.25 2.47 -6.60
C GLY A 99 -6.74 1.69 -5.37
N ALA A 100 -5.94 1.69 -4.30
CA ALA A 100 -6.22 0.96 -3.05
C ALA A 100 -7.44 1.51 -2.29
N GLU A 101 -7.86 2.72 -2.61
CA GLU A 101 -9.03 3.42 -2.11
C GLU A 101 -10.34 3.01 -2.81
N TYR A 102 -10.27 2.23 -3.89
CA TYR A 102 -11.45 1.76 -4.64
C TYR A 102 -11.84 0.34 -4.23
N ILE A 103 -13.14 0.08 -4.16
CA ILE A 103 -13.71 -1.25 -3.90
C ILE A 103 -14.77 -1.58 -4.93
N TRP A 104 -14.98 -2.87 -5.18
CA TRP A 104 -15.95 -3.32 -6.18
C TRP A 104 -17.37 -3.31 -5.61
N ARG A 105 -18.25 -2.50 -6.21
CA ARG A 105 -19.68 -2.41 -5.90
C ARG A 105 -20.48 -2.25 -7.18
N ASP A 106 -21.57 -2.99 -7.31
CA ASP A 106 -22.51 -2.87 -8.43
C ASP A 106 -21.85 -2.97 -9.82
N GLY A 107 -20.84 -3.84 -9.97
CA GLY A 107 -20.17 -4.07 -11.26
C GLY A 107 -19.14 -3.00 -11.66
N ALA A 108 -18.72 -2.15 -10.72
CA ALA A 108 -17.68 -1.14 -10.94
C ALA A 108 -16.81 -0.91 -9.70
N TRP A 109 -15.59 -0.42 -9.94
CA TRP A 109 -14.75 0.15 -8.90
C TRP A 109 -15.34 1.49 -8.47
N GLN A 110 -15.65 1.62 -7.19
CA GLN A 110 -16.17 2.84 -6.58
C GLN A 110 -15.23 3.29 -5.46
N LEU A 111 -15.06 4.59 -5.31
CA LEU A 111 -14.25 5.17 -4.25
C LEU A 111 -14.86 4.83 -2.88
N ASP A 112 -14.03 4.38 -1.95
CA ASP A 112 -14.43 4.10 -0.58
C ASP A 112 -13.80 5.14 0.36
N GLU A 113 -14.63 6.07 0.84
CA GLU A 113 -14.19 7.15 1.75
C GLU A 113 -13.52 6.59 3.03
N ALA A 114 -13.97 5.42 3.50
CA ALA A 114 -13.33 4.75 4.63
C ALA A 114 -11.91 4.27 4.29
N ALA A 115 -11.70 3.70 3.10
CA ALA A 115 -10.37 3.35 2.60
C ALA A 115 -9.50 4.59 2.37
N VAL A 116 -10.03 5.68 1.82
CA VAL A 116 -9.32 6.96 1.68
C VAL A 116 -8.83 7.46 3.04
N ALA A 117 -9.73 7.54 4.03
CA ALA A 117 -9.39 8.00 5.38
C ALA A 117 -8.35 7.09 6.06
N LYS A 118 -8.48 5.78 5.88
CA LYS A 118 -7.53 4.78 6.39
C LYS A 118 -6.14 4.97 5.76
N LEU A 119 -6.05 5.06 4.43
CA LEU A 119 -4.79 5.21 3.71
C LEU A 119 -4.11 6.54 4.04
N ALA A 120 -4.88 7.63 4.15
CA ALA A 120 -4.35 8.92 4.58
C ALA A 120 -3.76 8.84 6.00
N LYS A 121 -4.43 8.12 6.91
CA LYS A 121 -3.93 7.87 8.26
C LYS A 121 -2.68 7.00 8.28
N GLU A 122 -2.63 5.94 7.49
CA GLU A 122 -1.45 5.07 7.36
C GLU A 122 -0.25 5.85 6.81
N ALA A 123 -0.46 6.68 5.79
CA ALA A 123 0.57 7.55 5.22
C ALA A 123 1.10 8.56 6.26
N ALA A 124 0.21 9.25 6.98
CA ALA A 124 0.60 10.19 8.03
C ALA A 124 1.35 9.50 9.18
N MET A 125 0.94 8.29 9.58
CA MET A 125 1.67 7.50 10.58
C MET A 125 3.06 7.07 10.08
N ALA A 126 3.18 6.66 8.81
CA ALA A 126 4.48 6.30 8.24
C ALA A 126 5.44 7.51 8.21
N GLU A 127 4.93 8.70 7.87
CA GLU A 127 5.72 9.93 7.92
C GLU A 127 6.13 10.30 9.35
N PHE A 128 5.22 10.17 10.32
CA PHE A 128 5.52 10.36 11.74
C PHE A 128 6.65 9.43 12.21
N GLU A 129 6.56 8.13 11.91
CA GLU A 129 7.58 7.15 12.32
C GLU A 129 8.94 7.44 11.67
N ALA A 130 8.96 7.83 10.39
CA ALA A 130 10.20 8.23 9.71
C ALA A 130 10.85 9.45 10.37
N LYS A 131 10.06 10.48 10.68
CA LYS A 131 10.53 11.70 11.37
C LYS A 131 11.02 11.40 12.79
N LEU A 132 10.33 10.52 13.51
CA LEU A 132 10.73 10.10 14.85
C LEU A 132 12.02 9.25 14.83
N ALA A 133 12.20 8.40 13.81
CA ALA A 133 13.43 7.65 13.60
C ALA A 133 14.63 8.59 13.39
N ASN A 134 14.50 9.59 12.51
CA ASN A 134 15.52 10.63 12.31
C ASN A 134 15.88 11.34 13.63
N ALA A 135 14.87 11.71 14.42
CA ALA A 135 15.08 12.39 15.69
C ALA A 135 15.78 11.52 16.74
N ARG A 136 15.49 10.22 16.76
CA ARG A 136 16.18 9.24 17.63
C ARG A 136 17.63 9.07 17.22
N GLU A 137 17.92 9.02 15.93
CA GLU A 137 19.28 8.96 15.41
C GLU A 137 20.09 10.21 15.78
N ALA A 138 19.51 11.40 15.59
CA ALA A 138 20.15 12.68 15.94
C ALA A 138 20.43 12.85 17.45
N THR A 139 19.74 12.08 18.31
CA THR A 139 19.90 12.13 19.77
C THR A 139 20.55 10.88 20.36
N LEU A 140 21.08 10.00 19.50
CA LEU A 140 21.68 8.73 19.92
C LEU A 140 22.83 8.95 20.91
N GLY A 141 22.74 8.30 22.07
CA GLY A 141 23.74 8.39 23.15
C GLY A 141 23.73 9.70 23.96
N LEU A 142 23.02 10.75 23.51
CA LEU A 142 22.98 12.03 24.24
C LEU A 142 22.19 11.95 25.55
N SER A 143 21.19 11.06 25.63
CA SER A 143 20.41 10.86 26.86
C SER A 143 21.27 10.34 28.02
N ASP A 144 22.09 9.32 27.75
CA ASP A 144 22.97 8.73 28.77
C ASP A 144 24.08 9.70 29.17
N ALA A 145 24.66 10.39 28.18
CA ALA A 145 25.66 11.43 28.43
C ALA A 145 25.08 12.63 29.20
N MET A 146 23.79 12.97 29.00
CA MET A 146 23.08 13.96 29.82
C MET A 146 22.96 13.50 31.27
N ALA A 147 22.52 12.26 31.50
CA ALA A 147 22.39 11.70 32.85
C ALA A 147 23.74 11.64 33.59
N ALA A 148 24.84 11.45 32.86
CA ALA A 148 26.19 11.45 33.39
C ALA A 148 26.81 12.86 33.54
N GLY A 149 26.13 13.93 33.09
CA GLY A 149 26.65 15.30 33.12
C GLY A 149 27.82 15.55 32.16
N LEU A 150 27.93 14.77 31.08
CA LEU A 150 29.05 14.77 30.14
C LEU A 150 28.79 15.61 28.88
N LEU A 151 27.60 16.19 28.74
CA LEU A 151 27.26 16.98 27.54
C LEU A 151 27.96 18.34 27.54
N ASP A 152 28.56 18.67 26.41
CA ASP A 152 28.92 20.06 26.11
C ASP A 152 27.67 20.89 25.73
N ASP A 153 27.89 22.19 25.50
CA ASP A 153 26.82 23.14 25.18
C ASP A 153 26.08 22.82 23.88
N VAL A 154 26.82 22.35 22.87
CA VAL A 154 26.28 22.04 21.55
C VAL A 154 25.48 20.74 21.65
N GLN A 155 26.01 19.73 22.33
CA GLN A 155 25.30 18.47 22.54
C GLN A 155 24.03 18.66 23.40
N SER A 156 24.11 19.51 24.44
CA SER A 156 22.94 19.90 25.23
C SER A 156 21.89 20.62 24.37
N ALA A 157 22.34 21.44 23.42
CA ALA A 157 21.46 22.18 22.51
C ALA A 157 20.80 21.21 21.53
N THR A 158 21.58 20.32 20.92
CA THR A 158 21.12 19.25 20.04
C THR A 158 20.04 18.43 20.75
N PHE A 159 20.32 17.90 21.93
CA PHE A 159 19.34 17.11 22.68
C PHE A 159 18.05 17.90 22.94
N ARG A 160 18.17 19.16 23.38
CA ARG A 160 17.01 19.99 23.72
C ARG A 160 16.13 20.29 22.49
N VAL A 161 16.72 20.70 21.37
CA VAL A 161 15.97 21.08 20.18
C VAL A 161 15.30 19.85 19.55
N TRP A 162 16.03 18.73 19.46
CA TRP A 162 15.46 17.47 18.97
C TRP A 162 14.40 16.87 19.90
N ALA A 163 14.54 17.00 21.22
CA ALA A 163 13.50 16.61 22.17
C ALA A 163 12.23 17.45 22.02
N ALA A 164 12.37 18.77 21.79
CA ALA A 164 11.23 19.64 21.51
C ALA A 164 10.53 19.27 20.19
N TYR A 165 11.30 18.93 19.15
CA TYR A 165 10.77 18.43 17.89
C TYR A 165 9.98 17.12 18.06
N GLN A 166 10.52 16.14 18.80
CA GLN A 166 9.80 14.89 19.09
C GLN A 166 8.46 15.14 19.81
N GLN A 167 8.43 16.05 20.78
CA GLN A 167 7.18 16.43 21.45
C GLN A 167 6.20 17.12 20.48
N ALA A 168 6.69 17.97 19.57
CA ALA A 168 5.87 18.61 18.56
C ALA A 168 5.25 17.58 17.60
N LEU A 169 6.01 16.56 17.14
CA LEU A 169 5.49 15.46 16.35
C LEU A 169 4.35 14.73 17.07
N VAL A 170 4.54 14.37 18.34
CA VAL A 170 3.52 13.68 19.15
C VAL A 170 2.26 14.54 19.34
N ARG A 171 2.41 15.86 19.42
CA ARG A 171 1.29 16.79 19.52
C ARG A 171 0.42 16.77 18.26
N GLU A 172 1.02 16.64 17.08
CA GLU A 172 0.25 16.57 15.82
C GLU A 172 -0.58 15.30 15.70
N LEU A 173 -0.17 14.18 16.30
CA LEU A 173 -1.02 12.97 16.37
C LEU A 173 -2.31 13.16 17.18
N ARG A 174 -2.34 14.15 18.08
CA ARG A 174 -3.51 14.50 18.89
C ARG A 174 -4.31 15.66 18.29
N ASN A 175 -3.88 16.18 17.13
CA ASN A 175 -4.55 17.25 16.44
C ASN A 175 -5.90 16.73 15.90
N PRO A 176 -7.03 17.42 16.16
CA PRO A 176 -8.33 17.01 15.60
C PRO A 176 -8.37 16.94 14.08
N ARG A 177 -7.44 17.62 13.39
CA ARG A 177 -7.32 17.55 11.92
C ARG A 177 -6.57 16.33 11.40
N PHE A 178 -5.93 15.54 12.28
CA PHE A 178 -5.20 14.35 11.87
C PHE A 178 -6.11 13.38 11.08
N PRO A 179 -5.69 12.87 9.91
CA PRO A 179 -4.31 12.88 9.36
C PRO A 179 -3.89 14.11 8.54
N ASP A 180 -4.77 15.10 8.34
CA ASP A 180 -4.45 16.36 7.66
C ASP A 180 -3.72 17.34 8.59
N VAL A 181 -2.43 17.09 8.80
CA VAL A 181 -1.55 17.92 9.63
C VAL A 181 -0.30 18.34 8.87
N ALA A 182 0.21 19.53 9.20
CA ALA A 182 1.51 19.96 8.73
C ALA A 182 2.54 19.60 9.79
N TRP A 183 3.46 18.70 9.47
CA TRP A 183 4.52 18.32 10.40
C TRP A 183 5.46 19.49 10.67
N PRO A 184 5.97 19.64 11.91
CA PRO A 184 7.00 20.62 12.20
C PRO A 184 8.24 20.39 11.32
N PRO A 185 8.98 21.46 10.97
CA PRO A 185 10.26 21.31 10.28
C PRO A 185 11.28 20.61 11.18
N GLU A 186 12.17 19.83 10.57
CA GLU A 186 13.29 19.22 11.29
C GLU A 186 14.25 20.29 11.81
N PRO A 187 14.82 20.11 13.02
CA PRO A 187 15.87 20.97 13.53
C PRO A 187 17.07 21.07 12.60
N THR A 188 17.54 22.29 12.37
CA THR A 188 18.76 22.56 11.59
C THR A 188 19.96 22.80 12.50
N GLU A 189 21.16 22.75 11.93
CA GLU A 189 22.40 23.15 12.62
C GLU A 189 22.32 24.58 13.16
N ARG A 190 21.61 25.47 12.45
CA ARG A 190 21.37 26.85 12.90
C ARG A 190 20.52 26.89 14.17
N ASP A 191 19.49 26.07 14.25
CA ASP A 191 18.63 26.00 15.45
C ASP A 191 19.43 25.51 16.66
N ILE A 192 20.31 24.53 16.44
CA ILE A 192 21.23 24.01 17.47
C ILE A 192 22.21 25.10 17.92
N ALA A 193 22.84 25.81 16.97
CA ALA A 193 23.81 26.86 17.29
C ALA A 193 23.17 28.01 18.08
N LEU A 194 21.98 28.46 17.68
CA LEU A 194 21.21 29.47 18.40
C LEU A 194 20.87 29.00 19.82
N ALA A 195 20.40 27.76 19.97
CA ALA A 195 20.10 27.20 21.29
C ALA A 195 21.35 27.09 22.18
N ALA A 196 22.50 26.70 21.63
CA ALA A 196 23.77 26.63 22.35
C ALA A 196 24.23 28.02 22.83
N GLU A 197 24.12 29.03 21.96
CA GLU A 197 24.46 30.42 22.30
C GLU A 197 23.58 30.96 23.43
N GLU A 198 22.26 30.74 23.36
CA GLU A 198 21.33 31.17 24.40
C GLU A 198 21.62 30.49 25.74
N MET A 199 21.99 29.21 25.75
CA MET A 199 22.38 28.52 26.98
C MET A 199 23.71 29.01 27.56
N ARG A 200 24.68 29.38 26.73
CA ARG A 200 25.91 30.05 27.17
C ARG A 200 25.63 31.40 27.80
N LYS A 201 24.83 32.24 27.15
CA LYS A 201 24.41 33.55 27.68
C LYS A 201 23.71 33.40 29.02
N LYS A 202 22.78 32.44 29.13
CA LYS A 202 22.04 32.19 30.36
C LYS A 202 22.95 31.78 31.51
N ARG A 203 23.85 30.82 31.30
CA ARG A 203 24.82 30.40 32.34
C ARG A 203 25.77 31.52 32.74
N ALA A 204 26.28 32.29 31.78
CA ALA A 204 27.13 33.44 32.08
C ALA A 204 26.39 34.52 32.88
N ALA A 205 25.12 34.76 32.59
CA ALA A 205 24.28 35.69 33.35
C ALA A 205 24.00 35.20 34.78
N GLU A 206 23.68 33.91 34.94
CA GLU A 206 23.48 33.26 36.24
C GLU A 206 24.76 33.29 37.09
N GLU A 207 25.92 33.02 36.50
CA GLU A 207 27.21 33.11 37.18
C GLU A 207 27.55 34.56 37.59
N ALA A 208 27.31 35.54 36.72
CA ALA A 208 27.50 36.95 37.04
C ALA A 208 26.56 37.42 38.17
N GLU A 209 25.32 36.94 38.20
CA GLU A 209 24.39 37.21 39.29
C GLU A 209 24.83 36.56 40.60
N ARG A 210 25.29 35.29 40.55
CA ARG A 210 25.85 34.59 41.72
C ARG A 210 27.03 35.36 42.30
N LYS A 211 27.96 35.80 41.43
CA LYS A 211 29.12 36.60 41.84
C LYS A 211 28.70 37.95 42.45
N ARG A 212 27.76 38.68 41.83
CA ARG A 212 27.22 39.94 42.40
C ARG A 212 26.60 39.73 43.78
N ARG A 213 25.91 38.61 43.99
CA ARG A 213 25.29 38.26 45.27
C ARG A 213 26.34 37.88 46.32
N GLU A 214 27.35 37.10 45.94
CA GLU A 214 28.50 36.77 46.79
C GLU A 214 29.27 38.03 47.21
N ASP A 215 29.58 38.92 46.26
CA ASP A 215 30.26 40.19 46.52
C ASP A 215 29.43 41.09 47.47
N SER A 216 28.11 41.19 47.25
CA SER A 216 27.22 41.97 48.12
C SER A 216 27.12 41.40 49.54
N MET A 217 27.16 40.07 49.69
CA MET A 217 27.13 39.40 51.00
C MET A 217 28.45 39.57 51.75
N ASN A 218 29.58 39.55 51.04
CA ASN A 218 30.91 39.78 51.60
C ASN A 218 31.12 41.24 52.03
N VAL A 219 30.50 42.22 51.36
CA VAL A 219 30.55 43.64 51.78
C VAL A 219 29.77 43.89 53.08
N LEU A 220 28.68 43.15 53.34
CA LEU A 220 27.89 43.30 54.57
C LEU A 220 28.60 42.70 55.80
N ASP A 221 29.35 41.60 55.64
CA ASP A 221 30.10 40.94 56.73
C ASP A 221 31.30 41.76 57.23
N VAL A 222 31.95 42.54 56.36
CA VAL A 222 33.08 43.43 56.75
C VAL A 222 32.58 44.67 57.52
N GLY A 223 31.30 45.04 57.36
CA GLY A 223 30.69 46.19 58.05
C GLY A 223 30.32 45.93 59.51
N GLU A 224 30.07 44.68 59.92
CA GLU A 224 29.71 44.33 61.30
C GLU A 224 30.92 44.07 62.22
N ASN A 225 32.12 43.88 61.66
CA ASN A 225 33.33 43.57 62.43
C ASN A 225 34.23 44.79 62.71
N THR A 226 33.73 46.01 62.45
CA THR A 226 34.45 47.27 62.69
C THR A 226 33.59 48.20 63.54
N THR A 227 33.39 47.87 64.82
CA THR A 227 32.89 48.80 65.87
C THR A 227 33.53 48.40 67.18
#